data_AF-A0A956KJU3-F1
#
_entry.id   AF-A0A956KJU3-F1
#
_cell.length_a   1.000
_cell.length_b   1.000
_cell.length_c   1.000
_cell.angle_alpha   90.00
_cell.angle_beta   90.00
_cell.angle_gamma   90.00
#
_symmetry.space_group_name_H-M   'P 1'
#
loop_
_entity.id
_entity.type
_entity.pdbx_description
1 polymer ?
#
loop_
_entity_poly.entity_id
_entity_poly.type
_entity_poly.pdbx_seq_one_letter_code
_entity_poly.pdbx_strand_id
1 'polypeptide(L)'
;KFEVAEPPLNLSLNYSASTPRPVMPAHFGVQVKSTGEVMTKRVMMNKAGFPARVEEGVGCCYAIQDKVWFEDPDGNAWEVFVVTEADIPEHSRPATGVSEVDVKAAASPCCEPSCCK
;
A
#
# COMPACT_ATOMS: atom_id res chain seq x y z
N LYS A 1 -2.25 -1.77 18.64
CA LYS A 1 -1.80 -2.83 17.73
C LYS A 1 -1.44 -4.04 18.57
N PHE A 2 -1.88 -5.24 18.20
CA PHE A 2 -1.50 -6.49 18.85
C PHE A 2 -0.68 -7.32 17.87
N GLU A 3 0.55 -7.66 18.26
CA GLU A 3 1.46 -8.50 17.48
C GLU A 3 1.71 -9.79 18.25
N VAL A 4 1.24 -10.90 17.69
CA VAL A 4 1.44 -12.23 18.28
C VAL A 4 2.45 -12.98 17.41
N ALA A 5 3.42 -13.66 18.02
CA ALA A 5 4.42 -14.43 17.28
C ALA A 5 3.85 -15.75 16.73
N GLU A 6 2.93 -16.38 17.46
CA GLU A 6 2.36 -17.69 17.13
C GLU A 6 0.83 -17.72 17.38
N PRO A 7 0.00 -17.79 16.31
CA PRO A 7 0.38 -17.58 14.92
C PRO A 7 0.82 -16.12 14.67
N PRO A 8 1.71 -15.87 13.69
CA PRO A 8 2.16 -14.52 13.36
C PRO A 8 0.96 -13.69 12.88
N LEU A 9 0.55 -12.71 13.68
CA LEU A 9 -0.61 -11.88 13.40
C LEU A 9 -0.39 -10.45 13.89
N ASN A 10 -0.73 -9.49 13.03
CA ASN A 10 -0.88 -8.08 13.38
C ASN A 10 -2.37 -7.74 13.37
N LEU A 11 -2.94 -7.55 14.56
CA LEU A 11 -4.33 -7.15 14.76
C LEU A 11 -4.42 -5.69 15.21
N SER A 12 -5.11 -4.88 14.42
CA SER A 12 -5.38 -3.48 14.72
C SER A 12 -6.88 -3.25 14.86
N LEU A 13 -7.28 -2.60 15.97
CA LEU A 13 -8.66 -2.29 16.28
C LEU A 13 -8.80 -0.77 16.41
N ASN A 14 -9.64 -0.17 15.58
CA ASN A 14 -9.91 1.27 15.58
C ASN A 14 -11.31 1.51 16.14
N TYR A 15 -11.41 2.29 17.21
CA TYR A 15 -12.71 2.70 17.76
C TYR A 15 -13.28 3.88 16.94
N SER A 16 -14.55 3.80 16.57
CA SER A 16 -15.29 4.92 15.96
C SER A 16 -16.54 5.21 16.80
N ALA A 17 -16.66 6.46 17.28
CA ALA A 17 -17.84 6.91 18.03
C ALA A 17 -19.04 7.25 17.13
N SER A 18 -18.79 7.48 15.84
CA SER A 18 -19.80 7.84 14.85
C SER A 18 -20.09 6.66 13.91
N THR A 19 -21.37 6.32 13.82
CA THR A 19 -22.05 5.36 12.93
C THR A 19 -22.05 3.86 13.31
N PRO A 20 -23.22 3.18 13.22
CA PRO A 20 -23.37 1.72 13.34
C PRO A 20 -23.05 0.97 12.03
N ARG A 21 -22.58 1.66 10.98
CA ARG A 21 -22.09 1.03 9.75
C ARG A 21 -20.56 1.03 9.75
N PRO A 22 -19.91 0.01 9.18
CA PRO A 22 -18.47 0.03 9.00
C PRO A 22 -18.11 1.25 8.16
N VAL A 23 -17.37 2.21 8.74
CA VAL A 23 -16.66 3.21 7.93
C VAL A 23 -15.62 2.41 7.17
N MET A 24 -15.84 2.25 5.87
CA MET A 24 -14.92 1.50 5.03
C MET A 24 -13.59 2.27 4.92
N PRO A 25 -12.44 1.59 4.98
CA PRO A 25 -12.32 0.16 5.30
C PRO A 25 -11.53 -0.11 6.58
N ALA A 26 -12.08 -1.04 7.38
CA ALA A 26 -11.25 -2.11 7.89
C ALA A 26 -10.55 -2.76 6.68
N HIS A 27 -9.27 -2.47 6.50
CA HIS A 27 -8.46 -2.98 5.41
C HIS A 27 -7.71 -4.24 5.83
N PHE A 28 -7.14 -4.94 4.86
CA PHE A 28 -6.27 -6.09 5.11
C PHE A 28 -4.81 -5.72 4.87
N GLY A 29 -3.90 -6.43 5.53
CA GLY A 29 -2.48 -6.10 5.49
C GLY A 29 -1.58 -7.32 5.46
N VAL A 30 -0.50 -7.22 4.69
CA VAL A 30 0.62 -8.17 4.72
C VAL A 30 1.89 -7.42 5.13
N GLN A 31 2.38 -7.73 6.33
CA GLN A 31 3.65 -7.20 6.81
C GLN A 31 4.81 -8.00 6.22
N VAL A 32 5.74 -7.32 5.55
CA VAL A 32 6.97 -7.89 4.99
C VAL A 32 8.19 -7.46 5.81
N LYS A 33 9.36 -8.01 5.50
CA LYS A 33 10.58 -7.84 6.30
C LYS A 33 11.43 -6.63 5.89
N SER A 34 11.17 -6.03 4.73
CA SER A 34 11.96 -4.89 4.25
C SER A 34 11.22 -4.00 3.25
N THR A 35 11.67 -2.74 3.12
CA THR A 35 11.19 -1.81 2.08
C THR A 35 11.44 -2.35 0.67
N GLY A 36 12.54 -3.09 0.45
CA GLY A 36 12.81 -3.74 -0.83
C GLY A 36 11.74 -4.77 -1.22
N GLU A 37 11.19 -5.50 -0.24
CA GLU A 37 10.06 -6.41 -0.48
C GLU A 37 8.76 -5.64 -0.78
N VAL A 38 8.48 -4.53 -0.09
CA VAL A 38 7.34 -3.65 -0.40
C VAL A 38 7.40 -3.18 -1.86
N MET A 39 8.56 -2.71 -2.30
CA MET A 39 8.77 -2.24 -3.68
C MET A 39 8.70 -3.37 -4.71
N THR A 40 9.16 -4.56 -4.35
CA THR A 40 9.02 -5.75 -5.21
C THR A 40 7.54 -6.08 -5.42
N LYS A 41 6.72 -6.04 -4.36
CA LYS A 41 5.27 -6.29 -4.44
C LYS A 41 4.54 -5.22 -5.23
N ARG A 42 4.93 -3.96 -5.10
CA ARG A 42 4.43 -2.86 -5.96
C ARG A 42 4.59 -3.17 -7.45
N VAL A 43 5.82 -3.53 -7.86
CA VAL A 43 6.11 -3.83 -9.28
C VAL A 43 5.31 -5.05 -9.75
N MET A 44 5.19 -6.08 -8.90
CA MET A 44 4.39 -7.27 -9.19
C MET A 44 2.90 -6.93 -9.40
N MET A 45 2.30 -6.16 -8.50
CA MET A 45 0.88 -5.80 -8.57
C MET A 45 0.56 -4.90 -9.77
N ASN A 46 1.42 -3.91 -10.05
CA ASN A 46 1.27 -3.06 -11.23
C ASN A 46 1.32 -3.88 -12.53
N LYS A 47 2.22 -4.88 -12.64
CA LYS A 47 2.28 -5.79 -13.79
C LYS A 47 1.05 -6.68 -13.92
N ALA A 48 0.39 -6.98 -12.80
CA ALA A 48 -0.85 -7.76 -12.77
C ALA A 48 -2.11 -6.93 -13.03
N GLY A 49 -1.99 -5.62 -13.28
CA GLY A 49 -3.12 -4.74 -13.57
C GLY A 49 -3.78 -4.12 -12.33
N PHE A 50 -3.14 -4.23 -11.16
CA PHE A 50 -3.60 -3.57 -9.93
C PHE A 50 -2.76 -2.32 -9.67
N PRO A 51 -3.27 -1.11 -9.99
CA PRO A 51 -2.52 0.12 -9.80
C PRO A 51 -2.25 0.34 -8.31
N ALA A 52 -0.96 0.45 -7.96
CA ALA A 52 -0.54 0.59 -6.57
C ALA A 52 -0.30 2.06 -6.19
N ARG A 53 -0.89 2.49 -5.06
CA ARG A 53 -0.62 3.79 -4.42
C ARG A 53 0.48 3.64 -3.39
N VAL A 54 1.46 4.53 -3.41
CA VAL A 54 2.69 4.42 -2.59
C VAL A 54 2.72 5.47 -1.50
N GLU A 55 3.13 5.03 -0.32
CA GLU A 55 3.30 5.84 0.87
C GLU A 55 4.64 5.48 1.52
N GLU A 56 5.65 6.33 1.33
CA GLU A 56 6.99 6.15 1.91
C GLU A 56 7.21 7.05 3.12
N GLY A 57 7.83 6.49 4.16
CA GLY A 57 8.17 7.19 5.39
C GLY A 57 6.95 7.81 6.08
N VAL A 58 5.82 7.11 6.10
CA VAL A 58 4.60 7.60 6.76
C VAL A 58 4.61 7.22 8.22
N GLY A 59 4.47 8.20 9.11
CA GLY A 59 4.18 7.95 10.52
C GLY A 59 2.69 7.72 10.70
N CYS A 60 2.30 6.52 11.11
CA CYS A 60 0.92 6.17 11.41
C CYS A 60 0.87 5.29 12.66
N CYS A 61 0.02 5.66 13.63
CA CYS A 61 -0.20 4.90 14.86
C CYS A 61 1.09 4.60 15.64
N TYR A 62 1.94 5.62 15.82
CA TYR A 62 3.21 5.53 16.57
C TYR A 62 4.29 4.65 15.90
N ALA A 63 4.23 4.44 14.59
CA ALA A 63 5.28 3.77 13.83
C ALA A 63 5.53 4.47 12.48
N ILE A 64 6.77 4.44 12.00
CA ILE A 64 7.13 4.82 10.64
C ILE A 64 7.08 3.58 9.75
N GLN A 65 6.42 3.73 8.60
CA GLN A 65 6.16 2.64 7.69
C GLN A 65 6.40 3.05 6.25
N ASP A 66 6.88 2.10 5.47
CA ASP A 66 6.78 2.14 4.01
C ASP A 66 5.68 1.17 3.60
N LYS A 67 4.76 1.61 2.75
CA LYS A 67 3.62 0.81 2.32
C LYS A 67 3.18 1.07 0.90
N VAL A 68 2.58 0.05 0.31
CA VAL A 68 1.85 0.16 -0.95
C VAL A 68 0.44 -0.37 -0.78
N TRP A 69 -0.51 0.33 -1.39
CA TRP A 69 -1.93 0.04 -1.34
C TRP A 69 -2.45 -0.42 -2.69
N PHE A 70 -3.37 -1.38 -2.69
CA PHE A 70 -4.14 -1.80 -3.86
C PHE A 70 -5.56 -2.16 -3.44
N GLU A 71 -6.47 -2.22 -4.41
CA GLU A 71 -7.86 -2.65 -4.24
C GLU A 71 -8.05 -3.99 -4.93
N ASP A 72 -8.71 -4.93 -4.28
CA ASP A 72 -9.08 -6.21 -4.89
C ASP A 72 -10.38 -6.10 -5.72
N PRO A 73 -10.73 -7.11 -6.53
CA PRO A 73 -11.97 -7.06 -7.33
C PRO A 73 -13.27 -6.97 -6.52
N ASP A 74 -13.24 -7.28 -5.22
CA ASP A 74 -14.38 -7.19 -4.32
C ASP A 74 -14.47 -5.80 -3.63
N GLY A 75 -13.52 -4.90 -3.92
CA GLY A 75 -13.45 -3.54 -3.39
C GLY A 75 -12.76 -3.44 -2.02
N ASN A 76 -12.08 -4.48 -1.55
CA ASN A 76 -11.33 -4.40 -0.30
C ASN A 76 -9.99 -3.69 -0.52
N ALA A 77 -9.63 -2.81 0.42
CA ALA A 77 -8.31 -2.20 0.46
C ALA A 77 -7.30 -3.16 1.10
N TRP A 78 -6.15 -3.28 0.47
CA TRP A 78 -5.02 -4.08 0.93
C TRP A 78 -3.76 -3.24 1.02
N GLU A 79 -3.01 -3.39 2.11
CA GLU A 79 -1.64 -2.84 2.24
C GLU A 79 -0.59 -3.96 2.27
N VAL A 80 0.55 -3.71 1.61
CA VAL A 80 1.81 -4.42 1.88
C VAL A 80 2.75 -3.41 2.49
N PHE A 81 3.24 -3.69 3.69
CA PHE A 81 4.00 -2.70 4.45
C PHE A 81 5.16 -3.32 5.23
N VAL A 82 6.10 -2.46 5.61
CA VAL A 82 7.14 -2.74 6.60
C VAL A 82 7.13 -1.64 7.66
N VAL A 83 7.37 -2.00 8.91
CA VAL A 83 7.66 -1.04 9.98
C VAL A 83 9.15 -0.75 9.95
N THR A 84 9.53 0.48 9.64
CA THR A 84 10.93 0.91 9.61
C THR A 84 11.39 1.46 10.95
N GLU A 85 10.48 2.10 11.69
CA GLU A 85 10.72 2.56 13.07
C GLU A 85 9.45 2.32 13.90
N ALA A 86 9.59 1.73 15.09
CA ALA A 86 8.49 1.45 16.00
C ALA A 86 8.52 2.40 17.20
N ASP A 87 7.37 2.57 17.86
CA ASP A 87 7.20 3.30 19.12
C ASP A 87 7.69 4.76 19.09
N ILE A 88 7.45 5.46 17.98
CA ILE A 88 7.73 6.89 17.89
C ILE A 88 6.76 7.70 18.78
N PRO A 89 7.21 8.81 19.40
CA PRO A 89 6.36 9.60 20.30
C PRO A 89 5.21 10.30 19.57
N GLU A 90 5.37 10.59 18.27
CA GLU A 90 4.33 11.20 17.45
C GLU A 90 3.30 10.15 16.96
N HIS A 91 2.02 10.46 17.15
CA HIS A 91 0.92 9.61 16.65
C HIS A 91 0.90 9.52 15.11
N SER A 92 1.31 10.60 14.41
CA SER A 92 1.30 10.68 12.96
C SER A 92 2.39 11.59 12.42
N ARG A 93 3.03 11.18 11.32
CA ARG A 93 4.00 11.98 10.55
C ARG A 93 3.64 11.91 9.06
N PRO A 94 3.55 13.04 8.34
CA PRO A 94 3.25 13.02 6.91
C PRO A 94 4.31 12.27 6.10
N ALA A 95 3.87 11.66 5.00
CA ALA A 95 4.72 10.98 4.04
C ALA A 95 5.84 11.89 3.54
N THR A 96 7.05 11.36 3.39
CA THR A 96 8.17 12.08 2.76
C THR A 96 8.20 11.90 1.24
N GLY A 97 7.41 10.98 0.70
CA GLY A 97 7.24 10.78 -0.74
C GLY A 97 5.88 10.18 -1.07
N VAL A 98 4.97 11.00 -1.60
CA VAL A 98 3.78 10.52 -2.30
C VAL A 98 4.13 10.59 -3.78
N SER A 99 4.59 9.49 -4.37
CA SER A 99 4.77 9.41 -5.81
C SER A 99 3.63 8.59 -6.40
N GLU A 100 2.59 9.28 -6.85
CA GLU A 100 1.73 8.76 -7.91
C GLU A 100 2.62 8.61 -9.14
N VAL A 101 3.14 7.40 -9.36
CA VAL A 101 3.78 7.11 -10.63
C VAL A 101 2.64 6.83 -11.59
N ASP A 102 2.18 7.91 -12.22
CA ASP A 102 1.50 7.87 -13.50
C ASP A 102 2.36 7.02 -14.43
N VAL A 103 1.99 5.74 -14.58
CA VAL A 103 2.44 4.97 -15.72
C VAL A 103 1.66 5.52 -16.91
N LYS A 104 2.07 6.70 -17.38
CA LYS A 104 1.83 7.08 -18.77
C LYS A 104 2.43 5.93 -19.57
N ALA A 105 1.53 5.14 -20.15
CA ALA A 105 1.89 4.17 -21.17
C ALA A 105 2.90 4.86 -22.09
N ALA A 106 4.10 4.31 -22.16
CA ALA A 106 5.00 4.63 -23.24
C ALA A 106 4.29 4.14 -24.51
N ALA A 107 3.51 5.03 -25.11
CA ALA A 107 3.03 4.88 -26.46
C ALA A 107 4.29 4.82 -27.33
N SER A 108 4.74 3.61 -27.65
CA SER A 108 5.55 3.41 -28.82
C SER A 108 4.67 3.73 -30.03
N PRO A 109 5.03 4.71 -30.88
CA PRO A 109 4.33 4.92 -32.13
C PRO A 109 4.84 3.87 -33.12
N CYS A 110 4.34 2.65 -33.01
CA CYS A 110 4.59 1.60 -33.99
C CYS A 110 3.26 0.98 -34.39
N CYS A 111 2.49 1.70 -35.21
CA CYS A 111 1.66 1.15 -36.29
C CYS A 111 0.96 2.31 -37.03
N GLU A 112 1.74 3.08 -37.78
CA GLU A 112 1.23 3.84 -38.93
C GLU A 112 1.18 2.90 -40.16
N PRO A 113 0.27 3.07 -41.14
CA PRO A 113 -0.11 2.02 -42.10
C PRO A 113 0.89 1.78 -43.26
N SER A 114 2.15 2.18 -43.15
CA SER A 114 3.09 2.08 -44.28
C SER A 114 3.68 0.69 -44.54
N CYS A 115 3.34 -0.33 -43.74
CA CYS A 115 3.79 -1.72 -43.95
C CYS A 115 2.87 -2.56 -44.87
N CYS A 116 1.87 -1.97 -45.53
CA CYS A 116 1.00 -2.68 -46.47
C CYS A 116 0.99 -2.02 -47.86
N LYS A 117 2.07 -2.20 -48.65
CA LYS A 117 2.04 -2.48 -50.10
C LYS A 117 3.44 -2.70 -50.67
#